data_AF-C3XU38-F1
#
_entry.id   AF-C3XU38-F1
#
_cell.length_a   1.000
_cell.length_b   1.000
_cell.length_c   1.000
_cell.angle_alpha   90.00
_cell.angle_beta   90.00
_cell.angle_gamma   90.00
#
_symmetry.space_group_name_H-M   'P 1'
#
loop_
_entity.id
_entity.type
_entity.pdbx_description
1 polymer ?
#
loop_
_entity_poly.entity_id
_entity_poly.type
_entity_poly.pdbx_seq_one_letter_code
_entity_poly.pdbx_strand_id
1 'polypeptide(L)'
;MATARLLAALAIFGVLGLKFAGVKGAPAPSEQKVDPILRSSINLVQTDLKDVRRYMHQIEAASSANQESPISSSTVAHTRIVSACIDDKVYRKGKSVVSINGREYTSRYGNVNIVTFNQTTGQVTGQVAFDTSRGQGGDMRVYLDQIPPDRVVLIAIRDVAVSVLPTATDHKLIEDFQLRLTNSTKADEENWFEKDTSWVIEETGTPHVSHGHVYDAAKVLDGRGGTLWNPGGEGRYYNNWNIEFDFQAFYQISSIRIHNYGDWTHDVTKFVLQASYKVEPYEWIDAVFGELQDTRNVRVQEFGGFSTTARFWRFLVQETGNGYQPWLCELDFFGYKTPMMASFASIVKKGSKTSWAIVDSNMIVDGATVIETVIPLDG
;
A
#
# COMPACT_ATOMS: atom_id res chain seq x y z
N MET A 1 -22.96 -12.18 -30.79
CA MET A 1 -23.22 -13.63 -30.76
C MET A 1 -22.86 -14.30 -29.41
N ALA A 2 -22.99 -13.61 -28.28
CA ALA A 2 -22.75 -14.17 -26.93
C ALA A 2 -23.96 -14.03 -25.97
N THR A 3 -25.10 -13.56 -26.48
CA THR A 3 -26.36 -13.41 -25.73
C THR A 3 -27.27 -14.65 -25.83
N ALA A 4 -26.97 -15.61 -26.69
CA ALA A 4 -27.79 -16.81 -26.88
C ALA A 4 -27.45 -17.99 -25.96
N ARG A 5 -26.32 -17.95 -25.23
CA ARG A 5 -25.88 -19.08 -24.37
C ARG A 5 -26.25 -18.94 -22.88
N LEU A 6 -26.66 -17.76 -22.41
CA LEU A 6 -27.08 -17.55 -21.02
C LEU A 6 -28.56 -17.92 -20.78
N LEU A 7 -29.39 -17.86 -21.82
CA LEU A 7 -30.80 -18.31 -21.77
C LEU A 7 -30.94 -19.83 -21.65
N ALA A 8 -29.92 -20.61 -22.05
CA ALA A 8 -29.95 -22.07 -21.93
C ALA A 8 -29.72 -22.58 -20.49
N ALA A 9 -29.06 -21.80 -19.63
CA ALA A 9 -28.81 -22.18 -18.24
C ALA A 9 -30.00 -21.85 -17.30
N LEU A 10 -30.81 -20.85 -17.64
CA LEU A 10 -32.05 -20.52 -16.91
C LEU A 10 -33.19 -21.52 -17.18
N ALA A 11 -33.12 -22.30 -18.26
CA ALA A 11 -34.08 -23.35 -18.57
C ALA A 11 -33.90 -24.63 -17.72
N ILE A 12 -32.74 -24.83 -17.07
CA ILE A 12 -32.45 -26.04 -16.28
C ILE A 12 -32.93 -25.92 -14.82
N PHE A 13 -33.15 -24.72 -14.30
CA PHE A 13 -33.74 -24.51 -12.96
C PHE A 13 -35.24 -24.18 -12.97
N GLY A 14 -35.86 -24.06 -14.15
CA GLY A 14 -37.29 -23.80 -14.31
C GLY A 14 -38.20 -25.04 -14.35
N VAL A 15 -37.70 -26.25 -14.05
CA VAL A 15 -38.46 -27.51 -14.24
C VAL A 15 -39.08 -28.08 -12.95
N LEU A 16 -38.95 -27.44 -11.79
CA LEU A 16 -39.62 -27.88 -10.54
C LEU A 16 -40.88 -27.07 -10.19
N GLY A 17 -41.68 -26.76 -11.21
CA GLY A 17 -42.97 -26.09 -11.10
C GLY A 17 -44.13 -26.92 -11.69
N LEU A 18 -44.16 -28.23 -11.46
CA LEU A 18 -45.30 -29.07 -11.84
C LEU A 18 -46.42 -28.92 -10.79
N LYS A 19 -47.41 -28.09 -11.11
CA LYS A 19 -48.73 -28.13 -10.46
C LYS A 19 -49.39 -29.47 -10.79
N PHE A 20 -49.42 -30.40 -9.85
CA PHE A 20 -50.33 -31.54 -9.91
C PHE A 20 -51.74 -31.08 -9.57
N ALA A 21 -52.62 -31.10 -10.57
CA ALA A 21 -54.05 -31.03 -10.36
C ALA A 21 -54.55 -32.36 -9.77
N GLY A 22 -55.17 -32.25 -8.60
CA GLY A 22 -56.17 -33.15 -8.01
C GLY A 22 -56.11 -34.66 -8.30
N VAL A 23 -55.53 -35.41 -7.36
CA VAL A 23 -56.00 -36.78 -7.06
C VAL A 23 -56.44 -36.79 -5.59
N LYS A 24 -57.75 -36.88 -5.36
CA LYS A 24 -58.33 -37.08 -4.01
C LYS A 24 -57.97 -38.48 -3.53
N GLY A 25 -57.27 -38.59 -2.41
CA GLY A 25 -57.12 -39.86 -1.67
C GLY A 25 -55.73 -40.26 -1.20
N ALA A 26 -54.69 -39.41 -1.33
CA ALA A 26 -53.36 -39.73 -0.78
C ALA A 26 -53.22 -39.25 0.68
N PRO A 27 -52.60 -40.05 1.58
CA PRO A 27 -52.41 -39.66 2.99
C PRO A 27 -51.52 -38.42 3.09
N ALA A 28 -51.82 -37.56 4.08
CA ALA A 28 -51.12 -36.30 4.31
C ALA A 28 -49.59 -36.53 4.44
N PRO A 29 -48.75 -35.75 3.72
CA PRO A 29 -47.31 -35.93 3.81
C PRO A 29 -46.86 -35.53 5.21
N SER A 30 -46.17 -36.45 5.89
CA SER A 30 -45.51 -36.19 7.17
C SER A 30 -44.60 -34.97 7.03
N GLU A 31 -44.75 -34.03 7.94
CA GLU A 31 -44.01 -32.77 8.02
C GLU A 31 -42.50 -33.07 8.15
N GLN A 32 -41.81 -33.17 7.01
CA GLN A 32 -40.36 -33.36 6.98
C GLN A 32 -39.71 -32.08 7.50
N LYS A 33 -39.21 -32.13 8.73
CA LYS A 33 -38.32 -31.10 9.29
C LYS A 33 -37.14 -30.93 8.35
N VAL A 34 -37.13 -29.83 7.60
CA VAL A 34 -36.00 -29.44 6.76
C VAL A 34 -34.78 -29.28 7.66
N ASP A 35 -33.72 -30.01 7.32
CA ASP A 35 -32.45 -30.04 8.04
C ASP A 35 -31.95 -28.59 8.32
N PRO A 36 -31.65 -28.24 9.58
CA PRO A 36 -31.14 -26.93 9.96
C PRO A 36 -29.92 -26.48 9.16
N ILE A 37 -29.06 -27.42 8.73
CA ILE A 37 -27.86 -27.17 7.93
C ILE A 37 -28.22 -26.77 6.49
N LEU A 38 -29.29 -27.36 5.95
CA LEU A 38 -29.79 -27.00 4.63
C LEU A 38 -30.42 -25.59 4.67
N ARG A 39 -31.13 -25.25 5.76
CA ARG A 39 -31.70 -23.91 5.97
C ARG A 39 -30.64 -22.82 6.12
N SER A 40 -29.57 -23.07 6.88
CA SER A 40 -28.47 -22.11 7.02
C SER A 40 -27.75 -21.89 5.68
N SER A 41 -27.55 -22.94 4.90
CA SER A 41 -26.92 -22.86 3.57
C SER A 41 -27.77 -22.07 2.57
N ILE A 42 -29.09 -22.24 2.58
CA ILE A 42 -30.01 -21.47 1.73
C ILE A 42 -30.01 -19.98 2.12
N ASN A 43 -30.00 -19.66 3.41
CA ASN A 43 -29.96 -18.28 3.88
C ASN A 43 -28.63 -17.59 3.52
N LEU A 44 -27.51 -18.32 3.55
CA LEU A 44 -26.20 -17.81 3.13
C LEU A 44 -26.20 -17.45 1.64
N VAL A 45 -26.67 -18.36 0.79
CA VAL A 45 -26.77 -18.13 -0.67
C VAL A 45 -27.72 -16.98 -1.01
N GLN A 46 -28.81 -16.82 -0.26
CA GLN A 46 -29.74 -15.70 -0.45
C GLN A 46 -29.14 -14.34 -0.02
N THR A 47 -28.23 -14.35 0.95
CA THR A 47 -27.53 -13.15 1.41
C THR A 47 -26.47 -12.75 0.36
N ASP A 48 -25.67 -13.71 -0.11
CA ASP A 48 -24.67 -13.49 -1.16
C ASP A 48 -25.30 -12.95 -2.46
N LEU A 49 -26.48 -13.47 -2.84
CA LEU A 49 -27.20 -12.98 -4.03
C LEU A 49 -27.73 -11.55 -3.89
N LYS A 50 -28.05 -11.10 -2.67
CA LYS A 50 -28.44 -9.71 -2.42
C LYS A 50 -27.22 -8.78 -2.52
N ASP A 51 -26.07 -9.21 -2.02
CA ASP A 51 -24.84 -8.44 -2.09
C ASP A 51 -24.31 -8.34 -3.52
N VAL A 52 -24.39 -9.42 -4.31
CA VAL A 52 -24.06 -9.39 -5.75
C VAL A 52 -24.98 -8.42 -6.51
N ARG A 53 -26.29 -8.39 -6.23
CA ARG A 53 -27.20 -7.43 -6.87
C ARG A 53 -26.90 -5.98 -6.47
N ARG A 54 -26.56 -5.74 -5.21
CA ARG A 54 -26.14 -4.41 -4.73
C ARG A 54 -24.86 -3.97 -5.45
N TYR A 55 -23.88 -4.86 -5.61
CA TYR A 55 -22.63 -4.59 -6.30
C TYR A 55 -22.84 -4.32 -7.79
N MET A 56 -23.72 -5.07 -8.46
CA MET A 56 -24.09 -4.83 -9.86
C MET A 56 -24.76 -3.46 -10.05
N HIS A 57 -25.65 -3.05 -9.15
CA HIS A 57 -26.26 -1.72 -9.19
C HIS A 57 -25.24 -0.58 -8.98
N GLN A 58 -24.23 -0.78 -8.13
CA GLN A 58 -23.15 0.19 -7.94
C GLN A 58 -22.27 0.32 -9.19
N ILE A 59 -21.99 -0.79 -9.88
CA ILE A 59 -21.26 -0.80 -11.15
C ILE A 59 -22.07 -0.11 -12.25
N GLU A 60 -23.37 -0.39 -12.36
CA GLU A 60 -24.25 0.26 -13.34
C GLU A 60 -24.36 1.77 -13.10
N ALA A 61 -24.47 2.19 -11.83
CA ALA A 61 -24.48 3.61 -11.44
C ALA A 61 -23.13 4.30 -11.77
N ALA A 62 -22.00 3.64 -11.49
CA ALA A 62 -20.67 4.16 -11.84
C ALA A 62 -20.43 4.21 -13.36
N SER A 63 -20.99 3.26 -14.12
CA SER A 63 -20.88 3.24 -15.59
C SER A 63 -21.72 4.33 -16.26
N SER A 64 -22.84 4.71 -15.65
CA SER A 64 -23.75 5.73 -16.17
C SER A 64 -23.24 7.16 -15.93
N ALA A 65 -22.27 7.35 -15.03
CA ALA A 65 -21.65 8.63 -14.74
C ALA A 65 -20.49 9.00 -15.68
N ASN A 66 -20.03 8.07 -16.54
CA ASN A 66 -18.87 8.25 -17.42
C ASN A 66 -19.25 8.36 -18.91
N GLN A 67 -20.20 9.24 -19.25
CA GLN A 67 -20.32 9.71 -20.63
C GLN A 67 -19.53 11.01 -20.83
N GLU A 68 -18.36 10.84 -21.46
CA GLU A 68 -17.50 11.78 -22.20
C GLU A 68 -17.39 13.23 -21.68
N SER A 69 -16.23 13.53 -21.09
CA SER A 69 -15.68 14.89 -20.99
C SER A 69 -14.18 14.86 -21.35
N PRO A 70 -13.65 15.93 -21.97
CA PRO A 70 -12.30 15.95 -22.51
C PRO A 70 -11.24 15.92 -21.39
N ILE A 71 -10.17 15.18 -21.63
CA ILE A 71 -9.07 14.88 -20.71
C ILE A 71 -8.45 16.19 -20.20
N SER A 72 -8.74 16.58 -18.95
CA SER A 72 -7.87 17.50 -18.21
C SER A 72 -6.59 16.74 -17.85
N SER A 73 -5.44 17.44 -17.85
CA SER A 73 -4.17 16.91 -17.34
C SER A 73 -4.37 16.38 -15.91
N SER A 74 -4.54 15.06 -15.80
CA SER A 74 -4.69 14.40 -14.50
C SER A 74 -3.38 14.56 -13.76
N THR A 75 -3.40 15.07 -12.53
CA THR A 75 -2.24 15.13 -11.62
C THR A 75 -1.89 13.76 -11.02
N VAL A 76 -2.67 12.72 -11.35
CA VAL A 76 -2.51 11.36 -10.84
C VAL A 76 -2.81 10.31 -11.93
N ALA A 77 -2.19 9.14 -11.84
CA ALA A 77 -2.52 7.96 -12.65
C ALA A 77 -3.24 6.92 -11.78
N HIS A 78 -4.49 6.60 -12.13
CA HIS A 78 -5.24 5.51 -11.50
C HIS A 78 -4.83 4.19 -12.11
N THR A 79 -4.15 3.35 -11.35
CA THR A 79 -3.62 2.08 -11.84
C THR A 79 -4.34 0.89 -11.23
N ARG A 80 -4.49 -0.16 -12.02
CA ARG A 80 -5.07 -1.43 -11.59
C ARG A 80 -4.25 -2.59 -12.12
N ILE A 81 -3.72 -3.42 -11.23
CA ILE A 81 -2.95 -4.62 -11.55
C ILE A 81 -3.74 -5.83 -11.07
N VAL A 82 -3.90 -6.84 -11.93
CA VAL A 82 -4.47 -8.14 -11.55
C VAL A 82 -3.47 -9.21 -11.89
N SER A 83 -3.00 -9.92 -10.87
CA SER A 83 -2.18 -11.12 -11.00
C SER A 83 -2.95 -12.28 -10.40
N ALA A 84 -3.29 -13.25 -11.24
CA ALA A 84 -4.04 -14.43 -10.86
C ALA A 84 -3.47 -15.68 -11.52
N CYS A 85 -3.36 -16.74 -10.74
CA CYS A 85 -2.92 -18.05 -11.17
C CYS A 85 -4.11 -18.87 -11.73
N ILE A 86 -3.81 -19.95 -12.44
CA ILE A 86 -4.83 -20.89 -12.96
C ILE A 86 -5.67 -21.52 -11.85
N ASP A 87 -5.10 -21.72 -10.66
CA ASP A 87 -5.78 -22.31 -9.51
C ASP A 87 -6.63 -21.30 -8.72
N ASP A 88 -6.61 -20.02 -9.09
CA ASP A 88 -7.52 -19.04 -8.52
C ASP A 88 -8.96 -19.34 -8.93
N LYS A 89 -9.81 -19.61 -7.93
CA LYS A 89 -11.23 -19.99 -8.13
C LYS A 89 -12.00 -18.98 -9.00
N VAL A 90 -11.66 -17.69 -8.88
CA VAL A 90 -12.26 -16.57 -9.62
C VAL A 90 -11.72 -16.48 -11.05
N TYR A 91 -10.45 -16.83 -11.27
CA TYR A 91 -9.77 -16.71 -12.57
C TYR A 91 -9.16 -18.04 -13.01
N ARG A 92 -10.02 -19.06 -13.26
CA ARG A 92 -9.64 -20.45 -13.62
C ARG A 92 -8.72 -20.64 -14.84
N LYS A 93 -8.33 -19.56 -15.53
CA LYS A 93 -7.38 -19.57 -16.66
C LYS A 93 -6.12 -18.72 -16.37
N GLY A 94 -5.96 -18.27 -15.13
CA GLY A 94 -5.04 -17.21 -14.76
C GLY A 94 -5.40 -15.88 -15.41
N LYS A 95 -4.88 -14.78 -14.85
CA LYS A 95 -5.09 -13.43 -15.36
C LYS A 95 -3.87 -12.57 -15.03
N SER A 96 -3.33 -11.86 -16.02
CA SER A 96 -2.28 -10.86 -15.85
C SER A 96 -2.74 -9.59 -16.50
N VAL A 97 -3.41 -8.69 -15.77
CA VAL A 97 -3.94 -7.46 -16.32
C VAL A 97 -3.27 -6.25 -15.70
N VAL A 98 -2.88 -5.30 -16.54
CA VAL A 98 -2.53 -3.93 -16.13
C VAL A 98 -3.50 -2.97 -16.78
N SER A 99 -4.05 -2.04 -15.99
CA SER A 99 -4.86 -0.92 -16.48
C SER A 99 -4.37 0.39 -15.89
N ILE A 100 -4.40 1.46 -16.68
CA ILE A 100 -4.06 2.83 -16.27
C ILE A 100 -5.19 3.74 -16.74
N ASN A 101 -5.72 4.56 -15.83
CA ASN A 101 -6.86 5.46 -16.04
C ASN A 101 -8.05 4.74 -16.69
N GLY A 102 -8.37 3.55 -16.18
CA GLY A 102 -9.46 2.70 -16.69
C GLY A 102 -9.20 2.00 -18.02
N ARG A 103 -8.07 2.30 -18.70
CA ARG A 103 -7.68 1.64 -19.96
C ARG A 103 -6.79 0.44 -19.68
N GLU A 104 -7.16 -0.72 -20.21
CA GLU A 104 -6.38 -1.95 -20.11
C GLU A 104 -5.24 -1.98 -21.15
N TYR A 105 -4.03 -2.32 -20.69
CA TYR A 105 -2.79 -2.40 -21.47
C TYR A 105 -2.23 -3.82 -21.46
N THR A 106 -3.10 -4.81 -21.66
CA THR A 106 -2.76 -6.23 -21.47
C THR A 106 -2.74 -6.99 -22.78
N SER A 107 -1.72 -7.83 -23.00
CA SER A 107 -1.73 -8.85 -24.04
C SER A 107 -2.30 -10.17 -23.52
N ARG A 108 -3.10 -10.84 -24.35
CA ARG A 108 -3.68 -12.16 -24.01
C ARG A 108 -2.65 -13.30 -24.03
N TYR A 109 -1.50 -13.07 -24.66
CA TYR A 109 -0.57 -14.14 -25.02
C TYR A 109 0.57 -14.34 -24.01
N GLY A 110 1.00 -13.29 -23.30
CA GLY A 110 2.06 -13.40 -22.29
C GLY A 110 1.55 -13.87 -20.93
N ASN A 111 2.42 -14.57 -20.20
CA ASN A 111 2.21 -14.86 -18.77
C ASN A 111 2.77 -13.74 -17.87
N VAL A 112 3.55 -12.81 -18.41
CA VAL A 112 3.97 -11.57 -17.75
C VAL A 112 3.59 -10.39 -18.66
N ASN A 113 2.84 -9.43 -18.15
CA ASN A 113 2.52 -8.18 -18.83
C ASN A 113 3.24 -7.03 -18.12
N ILE A 114 4.02 -6.26 -18.87
CA ILE A 114 4.77 -5.10 -18.37
C ILE A 114 4.27 -3.86 -19.09
N VAL A 115 3.93 -2.84 -18.32
CA VAL A 115 3.48 -1.54 -18.85
C VAL A 115 4.34 -0.47 -18.21
N THR A 116 4.89 0.41 -19.03
CA THR A 116 5.67 1.56 -18.57
C THR A 116 4.96 2.85 -18.92
N PHE A 117 5.00 3.83 -18.03
CA PHE A 117 4.48 5.16 -18.29
C PHE A 117 5.41 6.24 -17.73
N ASN A 118 5.37 7.42 -18.34
CA ASN A 118 6.14 8.58 -17.93
C ASN A 118 5.58 9.15 -16.61
N GLN A 119 6.44 9.31 -15.61
CA GLN A 119 6.03 9.76 -14.28
C GLN A 119 5.53 11.21 -14.25
N THR A 120 6.03 12.09 -15.11
CA THR A 120 5.62 13.49 -15.22
C THR A 120 4.30 13.63 -15.97
N THR A 121 4.15 12.93 -17.10
CA THR A 121 3.02 13.15 -18.01
C THR A 121 1.88 12.14 -17.83
N GLY A 122 2.13 11.04 -17.12
CA GLY A 122 1.20 9.91 -17.01
C GLY A 122 1.03 9.13 -18.32
N GLN A 123 1.77 9.50 -19.37
CA GLN A 123 1.62 8.89 -20.69
C GLN A 123 2.25 7.51 -20.71
N VAL A 124 1.49 6.50 -21.12
CA VAL A 124 2.02 5.15 -21.36
C VAL A 124 3.05 5.18 -22.49
N THR A 125 4.27 4.79 -22.18
CA THR A 125 5.43 4.82 -23.08
C THR A 125 5.82 3.44 -23.59
N GLY A 126 5.38 2.38 -22.92
CA GLY A 126 5.69 1.01 -23.30
C GLY A 126 4.66 0.03 -22.80
N GLN A 127 4.41 -1.00 -23.61
CA GLN A 127 3.61 -2.14 -23.24
C GLN A 127 4.23 -3.35 -23.92
N VAL A 128 4.58 -4.37 -23.14
CA VAL A 128 5.13 -5.62 -23.65
C VAL A 128 4.59 -6.78 -22.83
N ALA A 129 4.55 -7.94 -23.45
CA ALA A 129 4.19 -9.17 -22.78
C ALA A 129 5.21 -10.25 -23.10
N PHE A 130 5.60 -10.99 -22.06
CA PHE A 130 6.53 -12.09 -22.16
C PHE A 130 5.82 -13.38 -21.76
N ASP A 131 6.15 -14.46 -22.44
CA ASP A 131 5.81 -15.82 -22.05
C ASP A 131 7.05 -16.50 -21.47
N THR A 132 7.32 -16.23 -20.20
CA THR A 132 8.47 -16.80 -19.49
C THR A 132 8.39 -18.32 -19.40
N SER A 133 7.19 -18.90 -19.45
CA SER A 133 7.02 -20.36 -19.54
C SER A 133 7.56 -20.97 -20.84
N ARG A 134 7.75 -20.15 -21.88
CA ARG A 134 8.34 -20.52 -23.16
C ARG A 134 9.79 -20.03 -23.33
N GLY A 135 10.44 -19.64 -22.25
CA GLY A 135 11.84 -19.23 -22.25
C GLY A 135 12.10 -17.76 -22.63
N GLN A 136 11.07 -16.90 -22.66
CA GLN A 136 11.23 -15.47 -22.92
C GLN A 136 11.76 -14.65 -21.72
N GLY A 137 12.24 -15.31 -20.66
CA GLY A 137 12.82 -14.64 -19.49
C GLY A 137 14.06 -13.81 -19.81
N GLY A 138 14.89 -14.26 -20.77
CA GLY A 138 16.06 -13.49 -21.24
C GLY A 138 15.67 -12.20 -21.97
N ASP A 139 14.70 -12.28 -22.88
CA ASP A 139 14.20 -11.11 -23.62
C ASP A 139 13.50 -10.12 -22.67
N MET A 140 12.78 -10.64 -21.67
CA MET A 140 12.18 -9.84 -20.61
C MET A 140 13.23 -9.06 -19.82
N ARG A 141 14.35 -9.70 -19.48
CA ARG A 141 15.47 -9.05 -18.80
C ARG A 141 16.04 -7.91 -19.65
N VAL A 142 16.35 -8.18 -20.92
CA VAL A 142 16.90 -7.17 -21.84
C VAL A 142 15.95 -5.98 -21.98
N TYR A 143 14.63 -6.23 -22.04
CA TYR A 143 13.64 -5.17 -22.06
C TYR A 143 13.67 -4.33 -20.78
N LEU A 144 13.67 -4.97 -19.61
CA LEU A 144 13.73 -4.27 -18.32
C LEU A 144 15.00 -3.42 -18.18
N ASP A 145 16.14 -3.93 -18.64
CA ASP A 145 17.43 -3.22 -18.63
C ASP A 145 17.45 -1.98 -19.56
N GLN A 146 16.51 -1.89 -20.51
CA GLN A 146 16.38 -0.77 -21.45
C GLN A 146 15.37 0.29 -21.01
N ILE A 147 14.65 0.07 -19.91
CA ILE A 147 13.66 1.03 -19.42
C ILE A 147 14.38 2.26 -18.84
N PRO A 148 14.09 3.48 -19.32
CA PRO A 148 14.64 4.70 -18.75
C PRO A 148 14.27 4.90 -17.28
N PRO A 149 15.11 5.59 -16.47
CA PRO A 149 14.86 5.76 -15.03
C PRO A 149 13.66 6.65 -14.70
N ASP A 150 13.17 7.47 -15.63
CA ASP A 150 11.99 8.36 -15.48
C ASP A 150 10.65 7.66 -15.78
N ARG A 151 10.63 6.33 -15.64
CA ARG A 151 9.48 5.48 -15.98
C ARG A 151 8.98 4.73 -14.78
N VAL A 152 7.67 4.82 -14.57
CA VAL A 152 6.97 3.90 -13.68
C VAL A 152 6.74 2.59 -14.43
N VAL A 153 7.05 1.46 -13.79
CA VAL A 153 6.91 0.12 -14.35
C VAL A 153 5.84 -0.66 -13.58
N LEU A 154 4.78 -1.08 -14.28
CA LEU A 154 3.73 -1.93 -13.73
C LEU A 154 3.85 -3.33 -14.32
N ILE A 155 3.84 -4.35 -13.46
CA ILE A 155 4.01 -5.75 -13.88
C ILE A 155 2.82 -6.57 -13.36
N ALA A 156 2.14 -7.27 -14.26
CA ALA A 156 1.12 -8.26 -13.93
C ALA A 156 1.58 -9.65 -14.35
N ILE A 157 1.41 -10.65 -13.47
CA ILE A 157 1.88 -12.01 -13.69
C ILE A 157 0.69 -12.97 -13.65
N ARG A 158 0.58 -13.80 -14.70
CA ARG A 158 -0.36 -14.88 -14.85
C ARG A 158 0.43 -16.14 -14.59
N ASP A 159 0.31 -16.65 -13.38
CA ASP A 159 1.02 -17.86 -13.01
C ASP A 159 0.36 -19.11 -13.60
N VAL A 160 1.18 -20.12 -13.89
CA VAL A 160 0.75 -21.47 -14.28
C VAL A 160 1.12 -22.38 -13.12
N ALA A 161 0.13 -22.80 -12.33
CA ALA A 161 0.34 -23.72 -11.22
C ALA A 161 1.10 -24.98 -11.71
N VAL A 162 2.36 -25.08 -11.29
CA VAL A 162 3.19 -26.27 -11.05
C VAL A 162 3.09 -27.42 -12.08
N SER A 163 4.14 -27.56 -12.90
CA SER A 163 4.80 -28.86 -13.10
C SER A 163 6.05 -28.80 -13.97
N VAL A 164 6.27 -27.73 -14.75
CA VAL A 164 7.45 -27.63 -15.63
C VAL A 164 7.93 -26.18 -15.72
N LEU A 165 8.49 -25.63 -14.63
CA LEU A 165 9.46 -24.55 -14.78
C LEU A 165 10.82 -25.23 -14.95
N PRO A 166 11.47 -25.16 -16.13
CA PRO A 166 12.82 -25.68 -16.28
C PRO A 166 13.73 -24.83 -15.38
N THR A 167 14.15 -25.42 -14.27
CA THR A 167 15.41 -25.17 -13.55
C THR A 167 15.93 -23.73 -13.50
N ALA A 168 15.82 -23.13 -12.31
CA ALA A 168 16.76 -22.18 -11.69
C ALA A 168 16.99 -20.79 -12.31
N THR A 169 16.74 -20.55 -13.60
CA THR A 169 17.14 -19.28 -14.26
C THR A 169 16.10 -18.17 -14.09
N ASP A 170 14.80 -18.49 -14.18
CA ASP A 170 13.73 -17.48 -14.13
C ASP A 170 13.39 -17.02 -12.69
N HIS A 171 13.53 -17.91 -11.69
CA HIS A 171 13.39 -17.56 -10.28
C HIS A 171 14.50 -16.62 -9.81
N LYS A 172 15.75 -16.90 -10.21
CA LYS A 172 16.89 -16.02 -9.93
C LYS A 172 16.77 -14.68 -10.63
N LEU A 173 16.11 -14.59 -11.79
CA LEU A 173 15.91 -13.33 -12.50
C LEU A 173 15.01 -12.36 -11.73
N ILE A 174 13.91 -12.83 -11.16
CA ILE A 174 13.00 -11.99 -10.37
C ILE A 174 13.62 -11.66 -9.01
N GLU A 175 14.27 -12.62 -8.36
CA GLU A 175 15.02 -12.38 -7.12
C GLU A 175 16.21 -11.44 -7.34
N ASP A 176 16.98 -11.57 -8.43
CA ASP A 176 18.06 -10.65 -8.82
C ASP A 176 17.51 -9.28 -9.23
N PHE A 177 16.34 -9.21 -9.87
CA PHE A 177 15.71 -7.92 -10.23
C PHE A 177 15.23 -7.19 -8.98
N GLN A 178 14.65 -7.91 -8.03
CA GLN A 178 14.32 -7.40 -6.70
C GLN A 178 15.58 -7.00 -5.94
N LEU A 179 16.63 -7.82 -5.92
CA LEU A 179 17.91 -7.49 -5.30
C LEU A 179 18.57 -6.28 -5.98
N ARG A 180 18.49 -6.14 -7.31
CA ARG A 180 19.11 -5.03 -8.05
C ARG A 180 18.32 -3.74 -7.91
N LEU A 181 16.99 -3.77 -7.98
CA LEU A 181 16.16 -2.59 -7.68
C LEU A 181 16.36 -2.15 -6.22
N THR A 182 16.46 -3.10 -5.29
CA THR A 182 16.66 -2.84 -3.87
C THR A 182 18.10 -2.40 -3.56
N ASN A 183 19.13 -2.99 -4.18
CA ASN A 183 20.53 -2.70 -3.88
C ASN A 183 21.12 -1.55 -4.72
N SER A 184 20.63 -1.33 -5.94
CA SER A 184 21.07 -0.20 -6.79
C SER A 184 20.55 1.15 -6.30
N THR A 185 19.61 1.16 -5.36
CA THR A 185 19.09 2.37 -4.70
C THR A 185 19.47 2.44 -3.22
N LYS A 186 19.54 1.31 -2.49
CA LYS A 186 19.88 1.31 -1.05
C LYS A 186 21.34 1.63 -0.69
N ALA A 187 22.30 1.00 -1.34
CA ALA A 187 23.62 0.82 -0.71
C ALA A 187 24.53 2.05 -0.82
N ASP A 188 24.34 2.88 -1.84
CA ASP A 188 25.19 4.05 -2.11
C ASP A 188 24.54 5.37 -1.65
N GLU A 189 23.29 5.36 -1.16
CA GLU A 189 22.53 6.57 -0.79
C GLU A 189 21.94 6.56 0.64
N GLU A 190 21.91 5.43 1.37
CA GLU A 190 21.44 5.43 2.76
C GLU A 190 22.38 6.23 3.67
N ASN A 191 21.88 7.32 4.25
CA ASN A 191 22.64 8.17 5.16
C ASN A 191 21.72 8.89 6.16
N TRP A 192 22.32 9.53 7.16
CA TRP A 192 21.64 10.55 7.96
C TRP A 192 21.33 11.73 7.06
N PHE A 193 20.06 12.15 7.05
CA PHE A 193 19.63 13.27 6.22
C PHE A 193 20.28 14.57 6.67
N GLU A 194 20.62 15.42 5.70
CA GLU A 194 20.94 16.80 6.00
C GLU A 194 19.70 17.46 6.60
N LYS A 195 19.89 18.15 7.73
CA LYS A 195 18.78 18.76 8.45
C LYS A 195 18.29 20.01 7.72
N ASP A 196 16.98 20.14 7.61
CA ASP A 196 16.34 21.29 7.00
C ASP A 196 15.19 21.78 7.88
N THR A 197 15.39 22.93 8.50
CA THR A 197 14.38 23.56 9.36
C THR A 197 13.09 23.92 8.62
N SER A 198 13.13 24.04 7.28
CA SER A 198 11.95 24.33 6.47
C SER A 198 10.98 23.15 6.35
N TRP A 199 11.39 21.94 6.76
CA TRP A 199 10.50 20.79 6.77
C TRP A 199 9.43 20.88 7.83
N VAL A 200 9.62 21.65 8.91
CA VAL A 200 8.60 21.81 9.95
C VAL A 200 7.42 22.61 9.39
N ILE A 201 6.25 21.98 9.35
CA ILE A 201 5.02 22.61 8.83
C ILE A 201 3.98 22.87 9.92
N GLU A 202 4.01 22.08 11.01
CA GLU A 202 3.11 22.23 12.14
C GLU A 202 3.79 21.79 13.43
N GLU A 203 3.39 22.40 14.54
CA GLU A 203 3.79 21.98 15.89
C GLU A 203 2.65 22.20 16.87
N THR A 204 2.60 21.37 17.91
CA THR A 204 1.68 21.57 19.03
C THR A 204 2.13 22.73 19.92
N GLY A 205 1.16 23.48 20.43
CA GLY A 205 1.39 24.45 21.51
C GLY A 205 1.95 25.78 21.01
N THR A 206 2.36 26.63 21.95
CA THR A 206 2.96 27.93 21.66
C THR A 206 4.45 27.88 22.00
N PRO A 207 5.36 28.16 21.05
CA PRO A 207 6.79 28.17 21.31
C PRO A 207 7.15 29.07 22.48
N HIS A 208 7.97 28.55 23.41
CA HIS A 208 8.51 29.37 24.48
C HIS A 208 9.42 30.46 23.91
N VAL A 209 9.33 31.68 24.46
CA VAL A 209 10.19 32.81 24.09
C VAL A 209 10.90 33.34 25.32
N SER A 210 12.23 33.38 25.29
CA SER A 210 13.05 33.88 26.39
C SER A 210 14.26 34.64 25.85
N HIS A 211 14.49 35.85 26.37
CA HIS A 211 15.61 36.72 25.96
C HIS A 211 15.69 36.96 24.44
N GLY A 212 14.55 36.98 23.75
CA GLY A 212 14.48 37.14 22.30
C GLY A 212 14.77 35.86 21.50
N HIS A 213 15.04 34.74 22.17
CA HIS A 213 15.15 33.42 21.55
C HIS A 213 13.78 32.72 21.55
N VAL A 214 13.41 32.17 20.39
CA VAL A 214 12.21 31.35 20.19
C VAL A 214 12.62 29.88 20.19
N TYR A 215 11.91 29.06 20.96
CA TYR A 215 12.16 27.62 21.13
C TYR A 215 11.07 26.80 20.42
N ASP A 216 10.95 27.03 19.11
CA ASP A 216 10.01 26.37 18.19
C ASP A 216 10.51 24.99 17.74
N ALA A 217 9.64 24.24 17.06
CA ALA A 217 9.94 22.91 16.56
C ALA A 217 11.10 22.88 15.55
N ALA A 218 11.36 23.99 14.84
CA ALA A 218 12.50 24.09 13.92
C ALA A 218 13.86 23.84 14.61
N LYS A 219 13.95 24.06 15.93
CA LYS A 219 15.19 23.78 16.69
C LYS A 219 15.60 22.31 16.68
N VAL A 220 14.66 21.38 16.50
CA VAL A 220 15.02 19.95 16.45
C VAL A 220 15.78 19.56 15.18
N LEU A 221 15.82 20.45 14.17
CA LEU A 221 16.48 20.27 12.87
C LEU A 221 17.52 21.36 12.59
N ASP A 222 18.01 22.10 13.57
CA ASP A 222 18.99 23.17 13.33
C ASP A 222 20.46 22.71 13.49
N GLY A 223 20.69 21.48 13.95
CA GLY A 223 22.00 20.88 14.14
C GLY A 223 22.77 21.42 15.36
N ARG A 224 22.10 22.11 16.27
CA ARG A 224 22.64 22.69 17.51
C ARG A 224 22.00 22.05 18.73
N GLY A 225 22.63 21.02 19.29
CA GLY A 225 22.14 20.36 20.53
C GLY A 225 22.06 21.23 21.80
N GLY A 226 22.34 22.54 21.73
CA GLY A 226 22.09 23.52 22.78
C GLY A 226 20.83 24.37 22.59
N THR A 227 20.13 24.23 21.45
CA THR A 227 18.76 24.73 21.25
C THR A 227 17.77 23.58 21.48
N LEU A 228 16.49 23.92 21.62
CA LEU A 228 15.45 22.92 21.87
C LEU A 228 14.08 23.41 21.43
N TRP A 229 13.20 22.46 21.18
CA TRP A 229 11.76 22.68 21.11
C TRP A 229 11.17 22.67 22.52
N ASN A 230 10.37 23.69 22.85
CA ASN A 230 9.67 23.82 24.14
C ASN A 230 8.24 24.34 23.89
N PRO A 231 7.28 23.44 23.61
CA PRO A 231 5.92 23.81 23.27
C PRO A 231 5.11 24.09 24.55
N GLY A 232 4.92 25.36 24.86
CA GLY A 232 4.05 25.81 25.95
C GLY A 232 2.57 25.76 25.57
N GLY A 233 1.71 26.25 26.48
CA GLY A 233 0.27 26.40 26.22
C GLY A 233 -0.58 25.16 26.55
N GLU A 234 0.03 23.98 26.54
CA GLU A 234 -0.65 22.74 26.92
C GLU A 234 -0.51 22.40 28.40
N GLY A 235 -1.50 21.66 28.92
CA GLY A 235 -1.51 21.19 30.30
C GLY A 235 -0.47 20.09 30.57
N ARG A 236 -0.12 19.91 31.85
CA ARG A 236 0.65 18.74 32.28
C ARG A 236 -0.12 17.45 31.96
N TYR A 237 0.58 16.44 31.46
CA TYR A 237 0.08 15.16 30.95
C TYR A 237 -0.75 15.25 29.68
N TYR A 238 -0.54 16.29 28.85
CA TYR A 238 -1.20 16.39 27.55
C TYR A 238 -0.90 15.19 26.64
N ASN A 239 0.34 14.67 26.67
CA ASN A 239 0.76 13.41 26.05
C ASN A 239 0.38 13.28 24.57
N ASN A 240 0.31 14.41 23.88
CA ASN A 240 -0.06 14.50 22.47
C ASN A 240 0.69 15.64 21.77
N TRP A 241 1.83 16.06 22.33
CA TRP A 241 2.70 17.05 21.68
C TRP A 241 3.30 16.43 20.42
N ASN A 242 3.18 17.12 19.31
CA ASN A 242 3.71 16.65 18.04
C ASN A 242 4.39 17.76 17.23
N ILE A 243 5.27 17.31 16.34
CA ILE A 243 5.85 18.09 15.24
C ILE A 243 5.48 17.36 13.96
N GLU A 244 4.93 18.08 12.98
CA GLU A 244 4.66 17.57 11.64
C GLU A 244 5.67 18.14 10.64
N PHE A 245 6.10 17.28 9.74
CA PHE A 245 7.14 17.55 8.76
C PHE A 245 6.63 17.30 7.34
N ASP A 246 6.93 18.21 6.41
CA ASP A 246 6.90 17.97 4.96
C ASP A 246 8.32 17.99 4.41
N PHE A 247 8.84 16.80 4.09
CA PHE A 247 10.19 16.61 3.56
C PHE A 247 10.32 17.08 2.10
N GLN A 248 9.26 17.63 1.49
CA GLN A 248 9.16 18.09 0.09
C GLN A 248 9.35 17.00 -0.98
N ALA A 249 9.77 15.80 -0.58
CA ALA A 249 9.92 14.61 -1.39
C ALA A 249 9.62 13.37 -0.56
N PHE A 250 9.50 12.22 -1.22
CA PHE A 250 9.39 10.95 -0.50
C PHE A 250 10.76 10.51 0.01
N TYR A 251 10.77 10.09 1.28
CA TYR A 251 11.92 9.48 1.91
C TYR A 251 11.51 8.13 2.47
N GLN A 252 12.36 7.13 2.27
CA GLN A 252 12.28 5.90 3.03
C GLN A 252 13.16 6.06 4.27
N ILE A 253 12.56 5.94 5.45
CA ILE A 253 13.24 6.07 6.74
C ILE A 253 13.30 4.69 7.40
N SER A 254 14.46 4.36 7.96
CA SER A 254 14.71 3.08 8.63
C SER A 254 15.27 3.20 10.04
N SER A 255 15.81 4.38 10.38
CA SER A 255 16.18 4.72 11.75
C SER A 255 15.93 6.20 12.04
N ILE A 256 15.76 6.54 13.31
CA ILE A 256 15.83 7.91 13.83
C ILE A 256 16.76 7.99 15.03
N ARG A 257 17.25 9.20 15.31
CA ARG A 257 17.92 9.53 16.58
C ARG A 257 17.18 10.64 17.29
N ILE A 258 17.10 10.51 18.61
CA ILE A 258 16.44 11.47 19.49
C ILE A 258 17.48 11.96 20.49
N HIS A 259 17.56 13.28 20.63
CA HIS A 259 18.42 13.95 21.60
C HIS A 259 17.57 14.82 22.53
N ASN A 260 17.41 14.35 23.76
CA ASN A 260 16.73 15.07 24.83
C ASN A 260 17.67 16.12 25.48
N TYR A 261 17.08 17.05 26.22
CA TYR A 261 17.83 18.03 27.02
C TYR A 261 18.54 17.39 28.22
N GLY A 262 17.94 16.37 28.84
CA GLY A 262 18.56 15.57 29.90
C GLY A 262 18.15 15.96 31.33
N ASP A 263 17.05 16.67 31.52
CA ASP A 263 16.55 17.08 32.85
C ASP A 263 15.49 16.14 33.46
N TRP A 264 15.13 15.10 32.72
CA TRP A 264 14.07 14.12 32.93
C TRP A 264 12.64 14.66 33.07
N THR A 265 12.46 15.88 33.56
CA THR A 265 11.12 16.44 33.75
C THR A 265 10.41 16.66 32.42
N HIS A 266 11.17 17.14 31.42
CA HIS A 266 10.69 17.47 30.10
C HIS A 266 11.17 16.48 29.03
N ASP A 267 12.08 15.56 29.38
CA ASP A 267 12.60 14.63 28.40
C ASP A 267 11.54 13.64 27.93
N VAL A 268 11.51 13.41 26.62
CA VAL A 268 10.64 12.42 25.97
C VAL A 268 11.03 11.03 26.47
N THR A 269 10.06 10.29 27.00
CA THR A 269 10.23 8.90 27.44
C THR A 269 9.53 7.91 26.52
N LYS A 270 8.45 8.32 25.84
CA LYS A 270 7.76 7.51 24.82
C LYS A 270 7.34 8.35 23.65
N PHE A 271 7.46 7.78 22.45
CA PHE A 271 7.02 8.42 21.22
C PHE A 271 6.47 7.42 20.21
N VAL A 272 5.76 7.97 19.23
CA VAL A 272 5.43 7.30 17.98
C VAL A 272 5.91 8.19 16.83
N LEU A 273 6.67 7.61 15.89
CA LEU A 273 6.89 8.24 14.60
C LEU A 273 5.79 7.74 13.66
N GLN A 274 5.02 8.68 13.12
CA GLN A 274 3.95 8.40 12.17
C GLN A 274 4.32 8.92 10.78
N ALA A 275 3.72 8.31 9.77
CA ALA A 275 3.94 8.62 8.37
C ALA A 275 2.59 8.87 7.69
N SER A 276 2.53 9.86 6.80
CA SER A 276 1.42 10.06 5.87
C SER A 276 1.94 10.23 4.45
N TYR A 277 1.26 9.57 3.53
CA TYR A 277 1.53 9.65 2.10
C TYR A 277 0.61 10.63 1.37
N LYS A 278 -0.49 11.04 2.02
CA LYS A 278 -1.45 12.04 1.53
C LYS A 278 -1.15 13.39 2.17
N VAL A 279 -1.39 14.46 1.40
CA VAL A 279 -1.21 15.84 1.85
C VAL A 279 -2.38 16.34 2.69
N GLU A 280 -3.64 16.12 2.29
CA GLU A 280 -4.82 16.50 3.08
C GLU A 280 -6.07 15.70 2.65
N PRO A 281 -6.89 15.17 3.58
CA PRO A 281 -6.54 14.94 4.98
C PRO A 281 -5.33 13.98 5.07
N TYR A 282 -4.41 14.31 5.97
CA TYR A 282 -3.35 13.37 6.32
C TYR A 282 -3.94 12.06 6.83
N GLU A 283 -3.30 10.94 6.46
CA GLU A 283 -3.65 9.61 6.94
C GLU A 283 -2.44 9.01 7.64
N TRP A 284 -2.42 9.16 8.96
CA TRP A 284 -1.28 8.80 9.79
C TRP A 284 -1.24 7.31 10.09
N ILE A 285 -0.09 6.71 9.81
CA ILE A 285 0.22 5.32 10.10
C ILE A 285 1.45 5.28 11.00
N ASP A 286 1.40 4.49 12.06
CA ASP A 286 2.53 4.31 12.98
C ASP A 286 3.66 3.57 12.27
N ALA A 287 4.81 4.24 12.09
CA ALA A 287 6.00 3.65 11.48
C ALA A 287 6.87 2.94 12.54
N VAL A 288 7.06 3.59 13.70
CA VAL A 288 7.78 3.02 14.83
C VAL A 288 7.30 3.62 16.14
N PHE A 289 7.23 2.78 17.17
CA PHE A 289 7.07 3.18 18.56
C PHE A 289 8.40 3.01 19.28
N GLY A 290 8.76 3.93 20.17
CA GLY A 290 9.98 3.81 20.96
C GLY A 290 9.80 4.29 22.40
N GLU A 291 10.50 3.60 23.29
CA GLU A 291 10.64 3.97 24.70
C GLU A 291 12.11 4.32 24.98
N LEU A 292 12.36 5.57 25.35
CA LEU A 292 13.70 6.05 25.69
C LEU A 292 14.09 5.57 27.07
N GLN A 293 15.33 5.09 27.19
CA GLN A 293 15.92 4.65 28.45
C GLN A 293 16.88 5.70 28.97
N ASP A 294 17.04 5.78 30.30
CA ASP A 294 18.04 6.66 30.93
C ASP A 294 18.00 8.10 30.37
N THR A 295 16.83 8.73 30.39
CA THR A 295 16.64 10.07 29.80
C THR A 295 17.30 11.18 30.60
N ARG A 296 17.80 10.93 31.82
CA ARG A 296 18.49 11.89 32.71
C ARG A 296 19.90 12.28 32.24
N ASN A 297 20.10 12.42 30.94
CA ASN A 297 21.35 12.82 30.32
C ASN A 297 21.10 13.23 28.86
N VAL A 298 22.15 13.79 28.24
CA VAL A 298 22.15 14.26 26.84
C VAL A 298 22.57 13.17 25.84
N ARG A 299 22.46 11.88 26.19
CA ARG A 299 22.86 10.81 25.27
C ARG A 299 21.82 10.66 24.17
N VAL A 300 22.32 10.67 22.94
CA VAL A 300 21.52 10.38 21.76
C VAL A 300 21.08 8.91 21.80
N GLN A 301 19.81 8.66 21.54
CA GLN A 301 19.24 7.32 21.43
C GLN A 301 18.74 7.07 20.02
N GLU A 302 19.12 5.92 19.46
CA GLU A 302 18.77 5.52 18.10
C GLU A 302 17.68 4.44 18.12
N PHE A 303 16.67 4.64 17.28
CA PHE A 303 15.55 3.72 17.10
C PHE A 303 15.51 3.33 15.63
N GLY A 304 15.72 2.06 15.34
CA GLY A 304 15.69 1.51 13.99
C GLY A 304 14.93 0.20 13.93
N GLY A 305 15.12 -0.55 12.85
CA GLY A 305 14.44 -1.85 12.64
C GLY A 305 13.04 -1.73 12.04
N PHE A 306 12.67 -0.52 11.60
CA PHE A 306 11.49 -0.28 10.78
C PHE A 306 11.93 0.13 9.37
N SER A 307 10.97 0.23 8.46
CA SER A 307 11.22 0.75 7.12
C SER A 307 9.92 1.26 6.53
N THR A 308 9.81 2.57 6.37
CA THR A 308 8.57 3.21 5.96
C THR A 308 8.87 4.36 5.00
N THR A 309 8.07 4.47 3.94
CA THR A 309 8.23 5.49 2.90
C THR A 309 7.09 6.49 2.98
N ALA A 310 7.41 7.76 3.19
CA ALA A 310 6.44 8.85 3.19
C ALA A 310 7.10 10.19 2.87
N ARG A 311 6.26 11.16 2.51
CA ARG A 311 6.64 12.58 2.37
C ARG A 311 6.36 13.34 3.66
N PHE A 312 5.23 13.03 4.30
CA PHE A 312 4.80 13.67 5.52
C PHE A 312 5.08 12.76 6.71
N TRP A 313 5.67 13.33 7.74
CA TRP A 313 6.04 12.61 8.95
C TRP A 313 5.56 13.36 10.16
N ARG A 314 5.22 12.65 11.23
CA ARG A 314 4.86 13.25 12.51
C ARG A 314 5.62 12.56 13.62
N PHE A 315 6.34 13.34 14.40
CA PHE A 315 6.91 12.87 15.65
C PHE A 315 5.93 13.19 16.79
N LEU A 316 5.34 12.16 17.39
CA LEU A 316 4.31 12.28 18.41
C LEU A 316 4.84 11.83 19.77
N VAL A 317 4.93 12.76 20.72
CA VAL A 317 5.33 12.52 22.11
C VAL A 317 4.14 11.96 22.89
N GLN A 318 4.28 10.72 23.33
CA GLN A 318 3.27 10.01 24.13
C GLN A 318 3.51 10.14 25.63
N GLU A 319 4.75 10.37 26.05
CA GLU A 319 5.11 10.50 27.45
C GLU A 319 6.41 11.31 27.61
N THR A 320 6.45 12.15 28.64
CA THR A 320 7.68 12.76 29.18
C THR A 320 7.85 12.34 30.63
N GLY A 321 9.07 12.44 31.19
CA GLY A 321 9.36 11.85 32.50
C GLY A 321 8.49 12.36 33.65
N ASN A 322 7.94 13.57 33.58
CA ASN A 322 6.97 14.09 34.54
C ASN A 322 5.66 14.58 33.93
N GLY A 323 5.43 14.38 32.63
CA GLY A 323 4.28 14.87 31.91
C GLY A 323 4.29 16.39 31.64
N TYR A 324 5.42 17.08 31.81
CA TYR A 324 5.54 18.44 31.29
C TYR A 324 5.81 18.41 29.78
N GLN A 325 5.71 19.57 29.13
CA GLN A 325 5.98 19.68 27.71
C GLN A 325 7.40 19.19 27.36
N PRO A 326 7.61 18.62 26.17
CA PRO A 326 8.90 18.07 25.79
C PRO A 326 9.97 19.15 25.65
N TRP A 327 11.18 18.87 26.12
CA TRP A 327 12.40 19.61 25.76
C TRP A 327 13.27 18.73 24.88
N LEU A 328 13.02 18.82 23.57
CA LEU A 328 13.68 18.01 22.55
C LEU A 328 14.73 18.87 21.83
N CYS A 329 15.99 18.45 21.87
CA CYS A 329 17.10 19.20 21.27
C CYS A 329 17.27 18.86 19.79
N GLU A 330 17.31 17.58 19.42
CA GLU A 330 17.53 17.16 18.03
C GLU A 330 16.71 15.92 17.66
N LEU A 331 16.32 15.87 16.40
CA LEU A 331 15.78 14.70 15.72
C LEU A 331 16.59 14.46 14.44
N ASP A 332 17.21 13.29 14.32
CA ASP A 332 17.86 12.88 13.07
C ASP A 332 17.08 11.74 12.42
N PHE A 333 17.10 11.70 11.09
CA PHE A 333 16.46 10.65 10.29
C PHE A 333 17.51 9.97 9.41
N PHE A 334 17.46 8.64 9.34
CA PHE A 334 18.34 7.82 8.51
C PHE A 334 17.53 7.06 7.47
N GLY A 335 18.03 7.07 6.23
CA GLY A 335 17.43 6.35 5.13
C GLY A 335 17.88 6.96 3.81
N TYR A 336 16.98 7.05 2.83
CA TYR A 336 17.32 7.65 1.53
C TYR A 336 16.13 8.37 0.89
N LYS A 337 16.43 9.38 0.07
CA LYS A 337 15.44 10.07 -0.76
C LYS A 337 15.03 9.12 -1.88
N THR A 338 13.73 8.99 -2.12
CA THR A 338 13.21 8.14 -3.18
C THR A 338 12.31 8.94 -4.12
N PRO A 339 12.43 8.76 -5.46
CA PRO A 339 11.62 9.47 -6.44
C PRO A 339 10.14 9.04 -6.43
N MET A 340 9.74 8.08 -5.59
CA MET A 340 8.34 7.65 -5.45
C MET A 340 7.96 7.48 -3.98
N MET A 341 6.64 7.44 -3.71
CA MET A 341 6.15 6.41 -2.79
C MET A 341 6.70 5.09 -3.31
N ALA A 342 7.83 4.64 -2.78
CA ALA A 342 8.26 3.27 -2.93
C ALA A 342 7.25 2.40 -2.17
N SER A 343 6.01 2.32 -2.66
CA SER A 343 5.36 1.05 -2.90
C SER A 343 6.34 0.28 -3.80
N PHE A 344 7.38 -0.27 -3.19
CA PHE A 344 7.85 -1.56 -3.67
C PHE A 344 6.64 -2.46 -3.52
N ALA A 345 5.99 -2.70 -4.65
CA ALA A 345 5.34 -3.95 -4.91
C ALA A 345 6.39 -5.05 -4.69
N SER A 346 6.66 -5.42 -3.43
CA SER A 346 7.63 -6.46 -3.15
C SER A 346 7.00 -7.77 -3.56
N ILE A 347 7.67 -8.49 -4.46
CA ILE A 347 7.28 -9.84 -4.83
C ILE A 347 7.72 -10.72 -3.67
N VAL A 348 6.79 -11.10 -2.79
CA VAL A 348 7.10 -12.00 -1.67
C VAL A 348 6.55 -13.38 -1.95
N LYS A 349 7.42 -14.37 -1.75
CA LYS A 349 7.11 -15.80 -1.87
C LYS A 349 6.20 -16.23 -0.71
N LYS A 350 4.98 -16.65 -1.02
CA LYS A 350 4.08 -17.28 -0.05
C LYS A 350 4.50 -18.73 0.17
N GLY A 351 4.35 -19.24 1.39
CA GLY A 351 4.66 -20.62 1.76
C GLY A 351 3.99 -21.66 0.83
N SER A 352 4.76 -22.72 0.55
CA SER A 352 4.62 -23.70 -0.54
C SER A 352 5.01 -23.15 -1.93
N LYS A 353 5.70 -23.98 -2.72
CA LYS A 353 6.73 -23.61 -3.72
C LYS A 353 6.33 -22.70 -4.90
N THR A 354 5.10 -22.19 -5.01
CA THR A 354 4.59 -21.65 -6.29
C THR A 354 3.50 -20.58 -6.16
N SER A 355 3.66 -19.58 -5.29
CA SER A 355 2.77 -18.42 -5.31
C SER A 355 3.53 -17.12 -5.01
N TRP A 356 3.34 -16.13 -5.87
CA TRP A 356 3.95 -14.81 -5.80
C TRP A 356 2.86 -13.75 -5.67
N ALA A 357 2.97 -12.89 -4.65
CA ALA A 357 2.07 -11.75 -4.46
C ALA A 357 2.87 -10.46 -4.61
N ILE A 358 2.22 -9.41 -5.12
CA ILE A 358 2.66 -8.05 -4.89
C ILE A 358 2.18 -7.68 -3.49
N VAL A 359 3.13 -7.45 -2.58
CA VAL A 359 2.87 -7.16 -1.18
C VAL A 359 3.13 -5.67 -0.94
N ASP A 360 2.06 -4.91 -0.69
CA ASP A 360 2.09 -3.91 0.38
C ASP A 360 2.26 -4.72 1.68
N SER A 361 3.25 -4.38 2.50
CA SER A 361 3.70 -5.11 3.70
C SER A 361 2.58 -5.49 4.68
N ASN A 362 1.37 -4.96 4.51
CA ASN A 362 0.20 -5.19 5.35
C ASN A 362 -0.87 -6.14 4.78
N MET A 363 -0.75 -6.67 3.55
CA MET A 363 -1.77 -7.54 2.93
C MET A 363 -1.28 -8.97 2.64
N ILE A 364 -1.63 -9.92 3.51
CA ILE A 364 -1.57 -11.36 3.21
C ILE A 364 -3.01 -11.85 2.99
N VAL A 365 -3.38 -12.15 1.74
CA VAL A 365 -4.71 -12.71 1.41
C VAL A 365 -4.58 -13.94 0.51
N ASP A 366 -5.51 -14.89 0.62
CA ASP A 366 -5.66 -16.02 -0.31
C ASP A 366 -6.41 -15.59 -1.58
N GLY A 367 -5.85 -15.89 -2.76
CA GLY A 367 -6.51 -15.71 -4.05
C GLY A 367 -5.83 -14.70 -4.98
N ALA A 368 -6.56 -14.34 -6.05
CA ALA A 368 -6.10 -13.39 -7.04
C ALA A 368 -5.70 -12.05 -6.40
N THR A 369 -4.51 -11.59 -6.73
CA THR A 369 -4.03 -10.28 -6.29
C THR A 369 -4.60 -9.21 -7.21
N VAL A 370 -5.43 -8.33 -6.66
CA VAL A 370 -5.91 -7.12 -7.34
C VAL A 370 -5.37 -5.93 -6.58
N ILE A 371 -4.60 -5.09 -7.25
CA ILE A 371 -4.08 -3.84 -6.70
C ILE A 371 -4.74 -2.72 -7.46
N GLU A 372 -5.34 -1.80 -6.73
CA GLU A 372 -5.86 -0.55 -7.24
C GLU A 372 -5.12 0.55 -6.48
N THR A 373 -4.34 1.36 -7.19
CA THR A 373 -3.53 2.41 -6.56
C THR A 373 -3.50 3.67 -7.41
N VAL A 374 -3.35 4.81 -6.75
CA VAL A 374 -3.25 6.13 -7.38
C VAL A 374 -1.79 6.55 -7.30
N ILE A 375 -1.16 6.73 -8.46
CA ILE A 375 0.24 7.14 -8.56
C ILE A 375 0.26 8.64 -8.85
N PRO A 376 0.79 9.48 -7.94
CA PRO A 376 0.95 10.90 -8.21
C PRO A 376 1.92 11.10 -9.39
N LEU A 377 1.63 12.08 -10.23
CA LEU A 377 2.52 12.48 -11.33
C LEU A 377 3.35 13.68 -10.89
N ASP A 378 4.63 13.67 -11.26
CA ASP A 378 5.58 14.74 -10.95
C ASP A 378 5.27 15.93 -11.88
N GLY A 379 4.29 16.75 -11.49
CA GLY A 379 3.92 17.98 -12.19
C GLY A 379 4.94 19.10 -12.03
#